data_AF-A0A087M190-F1
#
_entry.id   AF-A0A087M190-F1
#
_cell.length_a   1.000
_cell.length_b   1.000
_cell.length_c   1.000
_cell.angle_alpha   90.00
_cell.angle_beta   90.00
_cell.angle_gamma   90.00
#
_symmetry.space_group_name_H-M   'P 1'
#
loop_
_entity.id
_entity.type
_entity.pdbx_description
1 polymer ?
#
loop_
_entity_poly.entity_id
_entity_poly.type
_entity_poly.pdbx_seq_one_letter_code
_entity_poly.pdbx_strand_id
1 'polypeptide(L)'
;MPKHIVVPDEREKKLVEIAASHNVTVAEAVGLLLNWAIEAGKVQPGIPGIEVRRVAETVEIDFGDFVRVMPLGHAKGFASAIGIMVGPHQTFMHEGVKMIAQIDEGGERYLGLKRRGNSVKVLGENGEERTLAPSVALDLAALVKAAAE
;
A
#
# COMPACT_ATOMS: atom_id res chain seq x y z
N MET A 1 20.41 0.40 4.22
CA MET A 1 19.93 0.45 5.62
C MET A 1 18.72 1.38 5.68
N PRO A 2 17.65 1.02 6.41
CA PRO A 2 16.53 1.92 6.67
C PRO A 2 17.05 3.24 7.25
N LYS A 3 16.61 4.39 6.73
CA LYS A 3 16.94 5.68 7.34
C LYS A 3 16.01 5.89 8.54
N HIS A 4 16.59 5.97 9.73
CA HIS A 4 15.85 6.31 10.95
C HIS A 4 15.75 7.83 11.06
N ILE A 5 14.52 8.35 11.20
CA ILE A 5 14.29 9.75 11.55
C ILE A 5 14.27 9.80 13.07
N VAL A 6 15.21 10.54 13.66
CA VAL A 6 15.24 10.78 15.10
C VAL A 6 14.30 11.94 15.40
N VAL A 7 13.41 11.74 16.38
CA VAL A 7 12.41 12.71 16.79
C VAL A 7 12.70 13.09 18.25
N PRO A 8 12.62 14.38 18.65
CA PRO A 8 12.79 14.77 20.06
C PRO A 8 11.72 14.13 20.97
N ASP A 9 12.06 13.83 22.22
CA ASP A 9 11.21 13.14 23.20
C ASP A 9 9.83 13.80 23.38
N GLU A 10 9.76 15.14 23.38
CA GLU A 10 8.50 15.87 23.52
C GLU A 10 7.57 15.63 22.33
N ARG A 11 8.15 15.45 21.13
CA ARG A 11 7.41 15.19 19.89
C ARG A 11 7.03 13.72 19.79
N GLU A 12 7.87 12.81 20.26
CA GLU A 12 7.51 11.39 20.38
C GLU A 12 6.27 11.21 21.27
N LYS A 13 6.23 11.85 22.44
CA LYS A 13 5.05 11.79 23.34
C LYS A 13 3.77 12.26 22.64
N LYS A 14 3.84 13.31 21.82
CA LYS A 14 2.69 13.78 21.01
C LYS A 14 2.29 12.80 19.92
N LEU A 15 3.25 12.13 19.28
CA LEU A 15 2.95 11.08 18.32
C LEU A 15 2.28 9.87 18.99
N VAL A 16 2.70 9.51 20.22
CA VAL A 16 2.06 8.46 21.02
C VAL A 16 0.61 8.84 21.38
N GLU A 17 0.36 10.09 21.76
CA GLU A 17 -1.02 10.58 22.01
C GLU A 17 -1.92 10.44 20.77
N ILE A 18 -1.43 10.85 19.60
CA ILE A 18 -2.16 10.71 18.32
C ILE A 18 -2.37 9.22 17.99
N ALA A 19 -1.34 8.41 18.12
CA ALA A 19 -1.42 6.97 17.85
C ALA A 19 -2.49 6.31 18.72
N ALA A 20 -2.52 6.64 20.03
CA ALA A 20 -3.52 6.15 20.96
C ALA A 20 -4.94 6.63 20.62
N SER A 21 -5.13 7.90 20.23
CA SER A 21 -6.47 8.43 19.89
C SER A 21 -7.07 7.77 18.65
N HIS A 22 -6.23 7.23 17.77
CA HIS A 22 -6.64 6.51 16.55
C HIS A 22 -6.53 4.99 16.66
N ASN A 23 -6.14 4.46 17.83
CA ASN A 23 -5.90 3.03 18.07
C ASN A 23 -4.92 2.40 17.05
N VAL A 24 -3.83 3.10 16.76
CA VAL A 24 -2.76 2.69 15.84
C VAL A 24 -1.39 2.77 16.52
N THR A 25 -0.36 2.22 15.88
CA THR A 25 1.04 2.38 16.29
C THR A 25 1.60 3.76 15.93
N VAL A 26 2.70 4.17 16.56
CA VAL A 26 3.39 5.43 16.22
C VAL A 26 3.81 5.47 14.75
N ALA A 27 4.26 4.35 14.19
CA ALA A 27 4.63 4.25 12.78
C ALA A 27 3.42 4.46 11.84
N GLU A 28 2.28 3.89 12.19
CA GLU A 28 1.02 4.08 11.44
C GLU A 28 0.50 5.52 11.59
N ALA A 29 0.67 6.15 12.75
CA ALA A 29 0.32 7.56 12.96
C ALA A 29 1.12 8.50 12.05
N VAL A 30 2.40 8.20 11.78
CA VAL A 30 3.19 8.95 10.77
C VAL A 30 2.57 8.82 9.38
N GLY A 31 2.10 7.63 9.02
CA GLY A 31 1.36 7.41 7.76
C GLY A 31 0.08 8.23 7.69
N LEU A 32 -0.72 8.27 8.76
CA LEU A 32 -1.93 9.08 8.83
C LEU A 32 -1.64 10.58 8.63
N LEU A 33 -0.58 11.09 9.26
CA LEU A 33 -0.18 12.48 9.13
C LEU A 33 0.24 12.84 7.70
N LEU A 34 0.95 11.94 7.01
CA LEU A 34 1.32 12.12 5.61
C LEU A 34 0.07 12.16 4.72
N ASN A 35 -0.88 11.27 4.94
CA ASN A 35 -2.11 11.23 4.17
C ASN A 35 -2.94 12.51 4.36
N TRP A 36 -3.07 13.01 5.59
CA TRP A 36 -3.71 14.30 5.83
C TRP A 36 -2.99 15.46 5.14
N ALA A 37 -1.66 15.44 5.10
CA ALA A 37 -0.88 16.47 4.41
C ALA A 37 -1.09 16.41 2.89
N ILE A 38 -1.24 15.21 2.30
CA ILE A 38 -1.56 15.01 0.89
C ILE A 38 -2.99 15.50 0.59
N GLU A 39 -3.98 15.10 1.40
CA GLU A 39 -5.38 15.52 1.26
C GLU A 39 -5.54 17.04 1.38
N ALA A 40 -4.76 17.68 2.26
CA ALA A 40 -4.72 19.13 2.41
C ALA A 40 -3.91 19.86 1.32
N GLY A 41 -3.38 19.14 0.33
CA GLY A 41 -2.56 19.69 -0.75
C GLY A 41 -1.22 20.28 -0.30
N LYS A 42 -0.72 19.89 0.89
CA LYS A 42 0.56 20.33 1.44
C LYS A 42 1.73 19.49 0.95
N VAL A 43 1.46 18.24 0.56
CA VAL A 43 2.41 17.30 -0.01
C VAL A 43 1.80 16.75 -1.30
N GLN A 44 2.62 16.58 -2.35
CA GLN A 44 2.13 15.97 -3.58
C GLN A 44 1.83 14.48 -3.36
N PRO A 45 0.73 13.95 -3.91
CA PRO A 45 0.47 12.52 -3.86
C PRO A 45 1.56 11.76 -4.63
N GLY A 46 2.04 10.65 -4.06
CA GLY A 46 3.09 9.83 -4.67
C GLY A 46 3.92 9.10 -3.63
N ILE A 47 4.64 8.08 -4.07
CA ILE A 47 5.59 7.34 -3.23
C ILE A 47 6.99 7.53 -3.83
N PRO A 48 7.95 8.12 -3.11
CA PRO A 48 9.31 8.26 -3.62
C PRO A 48 9.90 6.90 -4.03
N GLY A 49 10.36 6.81 -5.29
CA GLY A 49 10.94 5.59 -5.85
C GLY A 49 9.92 4.53 -6.29
N ILE A 50 8.63 4.87 -6.36
CA ILE A 50 7.61 4.05 -7.02
C ILE A 50 6.80 4.92 -7.97
N GLU A 51 6.80 4.58 -9.25
CA GLU A 51 5.99 5.26 -10.26
C GLU A 51 4.83 4.35 -10.69
N VAL A 52 3.63 4.93 -10.82
CA VAL A 52 2.45 4.22 -11.30
C VAL A 52 1.91 4.97 -12.51
N ARG A 53 1.76 4.28 -13.64
CA ARG A 53 1.28 4.87 -14.90
C ARG A 53 0.37 3.93 -15.66
N ARG A 54 -0.60 4.51 -16.37
CA ARG A 54 -1.43 3.80 -17.34
C ARG A 54 -0.71 3.74 -18.68
N VAL A 55 -0.60 2.54 -19.25
CA VAL A 55 -0.04 2.30 -20.58
C VAL A 55 -1.05 1.49 -21.38
N ALA A 56 -1.78 2.18 -22.26
CA ALA A 56 -2.90 1.62 -23.02
C ALA A 56 -3.91 0.89 -22.11
N GLU A 57 -4.02 -0.44 -22.25
CA GLU A 57 -4.94 -1.32 -21.51
C GLU A 57 -4.31 -1.93 -20.25
N THR A 58 -3.17 -1.40 -19.81
CA THR A 58 -2.42 -1.88 -18.65
C THR A 58 -2.06 -0.76 -17.68
N VAL A 59 -1.80 -1.14 -16.44
CA VAL A 59 -1.17 -0.31 -15.41
C VAL A 59 0.21 -0.88 -15.12
N GLU A 60 1.22 -0.03 -15.21
CA GLU A 60 2.60 -0.33 -14.85
C GLU A 60 2.93 0.29 -13.49
N ILE A 61 3.52 -0.51 -12.61
CA ILE A 61 4.08 -0.09 -11.33
C ILE A 61 5.58 -0.32 -11.41
N ASP A 62 6.34 0.76 -11.47
CA ASP A 62 7.80 0.75 -11.53
C ASP A 62 8.36 0.99 -10.12
N PHE A 63 9.09 0.02 -9.58
CA PHE A 63 9.75 0.09 -8.28
C PHE A 63 11.22 0.52 -8.39
N GLY A 64 11.71 0.76 -9.61
CA GLY A 64 13.09 1.10 -9.97
C GLY A 64 14.00 -0.11 -10.20
N ASP A 65 13.85 -1.15 -9.39
CA ASP A 65 14.53 -2.44 -9.53
C ASP A 65 13.74 -3.43 -10.40
N PHE A 66 12.41 -3.44 -10.24
CA PHE A 66 11.51 -4.21 -11.08
C PHE A 66 10.26 -3.45 -11.47
N VAL A 67 9.57 -3.98 -12.47
CA VAL A 67 8.26 -3.51 -12.90
C VAL A 67 7.22 -4.60 -12.67
N ARG A 68 6.04 -4.19 -12.24
CA ARG A 68 4.84 -5.01 -12.24
C ARG A 68 3.86 -4.44 -13.27
N VAL A 69 3.38 -5.28 -14.17
CA VAL A 69 2.43 -4.88 -15.21
C VAL A 69 1.14 -5.68 -15.04
N MET A 70 0.00 -5.01 -15.06
CA MET A 70 -1.28 -5.69 -14.98
C MET A 70 -2.34 -5.05 -15.88
N PRO A 71 -3.25 -5.84 -16.47
CA PRO A 71 -4.40 -5.30 -17.19
C PRO A 71 -5.26 -4.38 -16.30
N LEU A 72 -5.94 -3.39 -16.90
CA LEU A 72 -6.81 -2.46 -16.17
C LEU A 72 -7.86 -3.15 -15.29
N GLY A 73 -8.45 -4.25 -15.79
CA GLY A 73 -9.43 -5.05 -15.04
C GLY A 73 -8.85 -5.68 -13.77
N HIS A 74 -7.55 -6.00 -13.77
CA HIS A 74 -6.84 -6.54 -12.61
C HIS A 74 -6.35 -5.44 -11.67
N ALA A 75 -6.02 -4.25 -12.18
CA ALA A 75 -5.54 -3.13 -11.37
C ALA A 75 -6.51 -2.71 -10.26
N LYS A 76 -7.82 -2.69 -10.55
CA LYS A 76 -8.86 -2.41 -9.54
C LYS A 76 -8.92 -3.49 -8.45
N GLY A 77 -8.77 -4.75 -8.86
CA GLY A 77 -8.70 -5.90 -7.95
C GLY A 77 -7.45 -5.86 -7.07
N PHE A 78 -6.29 -5.51 -7.66
CA PHE A 78 -5.02 -5.32 -6.97
C PHE A 78 -5.10 -4.23 -5.90
N ALA A 79 -5.60 -3.04 -6.24
CA ALA A 79 -5.77 -1.95 -5.28
C ALA A 79 -6.70 -2.33 -4.13
N SER A 80 -7.83 -2.98 -4.45
CA SER A 80 -8.80 -3.45 -3.45
C SER A 80 -8.20 -4.52 -2.53
N ALA A 81 -7.42 -5.45 -3.08
CA ALA A 81 -6.73 -6.49 -2.32
C ALA A 81 -5.72 -5.90 -1.34
N ILE A 82 -4.94 -4.88 -1.74
CA ILE A 82 -4.04 -4.18 -0.81
C ILE A 82 -4.82 -3.58 0.35
N GLY A 83 -5.89 -2.82 0.06
CA GLY A 83 -6.72 -2.19 1.10
C GLY A 83 -7.27 -3.20 2.11
N ILE A 84 -7.61 -4.40 1.66
CA ILE A 84 -8.09 -5.50 2.54
C ILE A 84 -6.96 -6.12 3.36
N MET A 85 -5.77 -6.28 2.76
CA MET A 85 -4.63 -6.86 3.45
C MET A 85 -4.12 -5.97 4.59
N VAL A 86 -4.17 -4.64 4.43
CA VAL A 86 -3.62 -3.68 5.41
C VAL A 86 -4.67 -2.85 6.17
N GLY A 87 -5.94 -2.89 5.77
CA GLY A 87 -6.99 -2.07 6.36
C GLY A 87 -7.44 -2.52 7.76
N PRO A 88 -7.88 -1.58 8.63
CA PRO A 88 -8.29 -1.87 10.01
C PRO A 88 -9.66 -2.54 10.14
N HIS A 89 -10.44 -2.70 9.07
CA HIS A 89 -11.79 -3.28 9.10
C HIS A 89 -11.90 -4.45 8.10
N GLN A 90 -11.72 -5.68 8.60
CA GLN A 90 -12.04 -6.90 7.86
C GLN A 90 -13.56 -7.18 7.79
N THR A 91 -14.40 -6.28 8.31
CA THR A 91 -15.76 -6.57 8.77
C THR A 91 -16.83 -6.56 7.67
N PHE A 92 -16.55 -6.02 6.48
CA PHE A 92 -17.52 -6.01 5.37
C PHE A 92 -16.84 -6.46 4.08
N MET A 93 -16.78 -7.78 3.85
CA MET A 93 -16.29 -8.33 2.59
C MET A 93 -17.44 -8.95 1.80
N HIS A 94 -17.55 -8.60 0.53
CA HIS A 94 -18.14 -9.48 -0.47
C HIS A 94 -17.28 -10.74 -0.60
N GLU A 95 -17.88 -11.93 -0.62
CA GLU A 95 -17.16 -13.22 -0.67
C GLU A 95 -16.13 -13.31 -1.81
N GLY A 96 -16.37 -12.66 -2.94
CA GLY A 96 -15.43 -12.67 -4.08
C GLY A 96 -14.06 -12.07 -3.77
N VAL A 97 -13.98 -11.07 -2.88
CA VAL A 97 -12.70 -10.45 -2.51
C VAL A 97 -12.00 -11.18 -1.37
N LYS A 98 -12.77 -11.84 -0.48
CA LYS A 98 -12.23 -12.84 0.45
C LYS A 98 -11.56 -13.98 -0.32
N MET A 99 -12.22 -14.52 -1.34
CA MET A 99 -11.68 -15.60 -2.16
C MET A 99 -10.33 -15.21 -2.78
N ILE A 100 -10.24 -14.03 -3.41
CA ILE A 100 -9.00 -13.54 -4.05
C ILE A 100 -7.88 -13.28 -3.03
N ALA A 101 -8.21 -12.71 -1.86
CA ALA A 101 -7.23 -12.45 -0.80
C ALA A 101 -6.80 -13.71 -0.03
N GLN A 102 -7.58 -14.80 -0.10
CA GLN A 102 -7.33 -16.09 0.57
C GLN A 102 -6.73 -17.16 -0.36
N ILE A 103 -6.40 -16.86 -1.61
CA ILE A 103 -5.73 -17.84 -2.49
C ILE A 103 -4.26 -17.97 -2.07
N ASP A 104 -4.00 -18.82 -1.08
CA ASP A 104 -2.68 -19.39 -0.86
C ASP A 104 -2.28 -20.24 -2.09
N GLU A 105 -1.00 -20.13 -2.45
CA GLU A 105 -0.27 -20.76 -3.58
C GLU A 105 -0.70 -20.38 -5.02
N GLY A 106 -1.94 -19.97 -5.28
CA GLY A 106 -2.42 -19.55 -6.62
C GLY A 106 -2.56 -18.02 -6.83
N GLY A 107 -2.80 -17.26 -5.76
CA GLY A 107 -3.10 -15.82 -5.82
C GLY A 107 -1.87 -14.94 -6.03
N GLU A 108 -0.70 -15.38 -5.56
CA GLU A 108 0.60 -14.76 -5.87
C GLU A 108 0.83 -14.66 -7.39
N ARG A 109 0.42 -15.67 -8.16
CA ARG A 109 0.55 -15.63 -9.63
C ARG A 109 -0.42 -14.67 -10.31
N TYR A 110 -1.60 -14.45 -9.74
CA TYR A 110 -2.65 -13.65 -10.36
C TYR A 110 -2.54 -12.16 -10.05
N LEU A 111 -2.28 -11.82 -8.79
CA LEU A 111 -2.19 -10.42 -8.35
C LEU A 111 -0.79 -10.02 -7.87
N GLY A 112 0.14 -10.96 -7.69
CA GLY A 112 1.50 -10.64 -7.21
C GLY A 112 1.50 -9.95 -5.86
N LEU A 113 0.56 -10.32 -4.99
CA LEU A 113 0.43 -9.78 -3.63
C LEU A 113 0.52 -10.91 -2.62
N LYS A 114 1.27 -10.66 -1.55
CA LYS A 114 1.34 -11.55 -0.38
C LYS A 114 1.33 -10.76 0.91
N ARG A 115 0.53 -11.21 1.87
CA ARG A 115 0.56 -10.65 3.23
C ARG A 115 1.84 -11.07 3.96
N ARG A 116 2.47 -10.13 4.67
CA ARG A 116 3.62 -10.37 5.55
C ARG A 116 3.40 -9.64 6.88
N GLY A 117 2.71 -10.28 7.82
CA GLY A 117 2.28 -9.64 9.07
C GLY A 117 1.28 -8.51 8.77
N ASN A 118 1.62 -7.28 9.17
CA ASN A 118 0.86 -6.08 8.82
C ASN A 118 1.28 -5.47 7.47
N SER A 119 2.41 -5.92 6.90
CA SER A 119 2.92 -5.43 5.63
C SER A 119 2.37 -6.23 4.45
N VAL A 120 2.50 -5.66 3.25
CA VAL A 120 2.18 -6.34 1.98
C VAL A 120 3.43 -6.45 1.13
N LYS A 121 3.65 -7.63 0.57
CA LYS A 121 4.70 -7.91 -0.37
C LYS A 121 4.12 -7.86 -1.78
N VAL A 122 4.79 -7.14 -2.67
CA VAL A 122 4.48 -7.05 -4.09
C VAL A 122 5.56 -7.79 -4.87
N LEU A 123 5.13 -8.66 -5.79
CA LEU A 123 5.99 -9.45 -6.68
C LEU A 123 6.05 -8.79 -8.06
N GLY A 124 7.25 -8.64 -8.61
CA GLY A 124 7.52 -8.18 -9.98
C GLY A 124 7.44 -9.31 -11.02
N GLU A 125 7.40 -8.93 -12.29
CA GLU A 125 7.40 -9.90 -13.40
C GLU A 125 8.70 -10.71 -13.48
N ASN A 126 9.81 -10.14 -13.00
CA ASN A 126 11.13 -10.77 -12.94
C ASN A 126 11.31 -11.71 -11.73
N GLY A 127 10.28 -11.87 -10.89
CA GLY A 127 10.36 -12.65 -9.66
C GLY A 127 10.99 -11.92 -8.46
N GLU A 128 11.37 -10.65 -8.62
CA GLU A 128 11.81 -9.82 -7.50
C GLU A 128 10.62 -9.36 -6.66
N GLU A 129 10.87 -9.09 -5.38
CA GLU A 129 9.81 -8.77 -4.42
C GLU A 129 10.16 -7.55 -3.58
N ARG A 130 9.17 -6.69 -3.35
CA ARG A 130 9.29 -5.59 -2.39
C ARG A 130 8.23 -5.69 -1.30
N THR A 131 8.66 -5.61 -0.04
CA THR A 131 7.74 -5.51 1.10
C THR A 131 7.46 -4.04 1.40
N LEU A 132 6.18 -3.67 1.42
CA LEU A 132 5.68 -2.33 1.69
C LEU A 132 5.04 -2.28 3.08
N ALA A 133 5.36 -1.22 3.82
CA ALA A 133 4.66 -0.88 5.06
C ALA A 133 3.17 -0.56 4.77
N PRO A 134 2.27 -0.74 5.76
CA PRO A 134 0.82 -0.55 5.57
C PRO A 134 0.45 0.78 4.89
N SER A 135 1.02 1.90 5.35
CA SER A 135 0.73 3.23 4.80
C SER A 135 1.16 3.35 3.34
N VAL A 136 2.38 2.93 3.03
CA VAL A 136 2.92 2.94 1.66
C VAL A 136 2.10 2.03 0.73
N ALA A 137 1.62 0.90 1.24
CA ALA A 137 0.75 0.01 0.49
C ALA A 137 -0.61 0.68 0.18
N LEU A 138 -1.20 1.40 1.13
CA LEU A 138 -2.44 2.16 0.90
C LEU A 138 -2.25 3.27 -0.14
N ASP A 139 -1.13 3.99 -0.08
CA ASP A 139 -0.80 5.01 -1.08
C ASP A 139 -0.66 4.37 -2.47
N LEU A 140 -0.01 3.20 -2.56
CA LEU A 140 0.12 2.47 -3.81
C LEU A 140 -1.24 2.04 -4.35
N ALA A 141 -2.13 1.55 -3.48
CA ALA A 141 -3.48 1.19 -3.86
C ALA A 141 -4.25 2.39 -4.42
N ALA A 142 -4.11 3.57 -3.82
CA ALA A 142 -4.73 4.79 -4.31
C ALA A 142 -4.20 5.19 -5.69
N LEU A 143 -2.88 5.15 -5.90
CA LEU A 143 -2.24 5.46 -7.17
C LEU A 143 -2.66 4.47 -8.28
N VAL A 144 -2.67 3.17 -7.98
CA VAL A 144 -3.10 2.12 -8.94
C VAL A 144 -4.57 2.28 -9.28
N LYS A 145 -5.43 2.60 -8.30
CA LYS A 145 -6.84 2.85 -8.55
C LYS A 145 -7.03 4.06 -9.48
N ALA A 146 -6.32 5.16 -9.22
CA ALA A 146 -6.37 6.36 -10.06
C ALA A 146 -5.88 6.09 -11.49
N ALA A 147 -4.84 5.27 -11.66
CA ALA A 147 -4.35 4.88 -12.99
C ALA A 147 -5.29 3.91 -13.73
N ALA A 148 -6.21 3.24 -13.02
CA ALA A 148 -7.16 2.28 -13.58
C ALA A 148 -8.54 2.88 -13.90
N GLU A 149 -8.74 4.17 -13.62
CA GLU A 149 -9.89 4.98 -14.05
C GLU A 149 -9.64 5.58 -15.44
#